data_AF-A0A7C0Y8C6-F1
#
_entry.id   AF-A0A7C0Y8C6-F1
#
_cell.length_a   1.000
_cell.length_b   1.000
_cell.length_c   1.000
_cell.angle_alpha   90.00
_cell.angle_beta   90.00
_cell.angle_gamma   90.00
#
_symmetry.space_group_name_H-M   'P 1'
#
loop_
_entity.id
_entity.type
_entity.pdbx_description
1 polymer ?
#
loop_
_entity_poly.entity_id
_entity_poly.type
_entity_poly.pdbx_seq_one_letter_code
_entity_poly.pdbx_strand_id
1 'polypeptide(L)'
;MSTELSTLIPIRETLRKVLNSVKNPRRRAILLILKEYNGLTLETIQDKLKGKGFYHSKSTIETCYLSPLIRAKLVVKKGQLYSLSSLGEKILTEIEGFEWPPELSKIRKCYEELLLIALNNGPLTFKDIALFIPRNEISRVIGRIKKFLMRSKDRVYYFVSSPLYGDVSPSERKVLDIIREAGEISTSEIIKKAPFKTRTVFKRLKSLKEKGIINSFKQPLLYSLTPEGKKISDFLLKIASIIREEEKAKEELKNVIIDYLFNKSEPVSEIELIEECISPFFENYFKRPIEPDEFQKIKRELKKSGIITGDPYSGYQLNKELLQKYPLPKTN
;
A
#
# COMPACT_ATOMS: atom_id res chain seq x y z
N MET A 1 5.71 -6.52 -14.41
CA MET A 1 5.89 -5.45 -13.40
C MET A 1 4.57 -4.86 -12.91
N SER A 2 3.39 -5.44 -13.23
CA SER A 2 2.06 -4.87 -12.95
C SER A 2 1.34 -5.44 -11.73
N THR A 3 1.90 -6.43 -11.02
CA THR A 3 1.13 -7.32 -10.14
C THR A 3 0.93 -6.84 -8.71
N GLU A 4 1.73 -5.92 -8.17
CA GLU A 4 1.56 -5.44 -6.78
C GLU A 4 1.07 -3.99 -6.63
N LEU A 5 1.29 -3.12 -7.63
CA LEU A 5 0.58 -1.84 -7.65
C LEU A 5 -0.94 -2.06 -7.73
N SER A 6 -1.37 -3.11 -8.42
CA SER A 6 -2.75 -3.60 -8.39
C SER A 6 -3.18 -4.17 -7.04
N THR A 7 -2.28 -4.72 -6.22
CA THR A 7 -2.62 -5.26 -4.88
C THR A 7 -2.74 -4.18 -3.83
N LEU A 8 -2.14 -3.00 -4.03
CA LEU A 8 -2.30 -1.86 -3.13
C LEU A 8 -3.58 -1.07 -3.38
N ILE A 9 -4.13 -1.10 -4.60
CA ILE A 9 -5.33 -0.33 -4.96
C ILE A 9 -6.53 -0.67 -4.06
N PRO A 10 -6.89 -1.96 -3.83
CA PRO A 10 -8.03 -2.33 -3.00
C PRO A 10 -7.92 -1.80 -1.56
N ILE A 11 -6.72 -1.84 -0.98
CA ILE A 11 -6.49 -1.48 0.42
C ILE A 11 -6.03 -0.03 0.61
N ARG A 12 -5.84 0.74 -0.48
CA ARG A 12 -5.17 2.05 -0.44
C ARG A 12 -5.80 3.00 0.57
N GLU A 13 -7.13 3.04 0.61
CA GLU A 13 -7.87 3.94 1.50
C GLU A 13 -7.77 3.50 2.97
N THR A 14 -7.92 2.20 3.24
CA THR A 14 -7.76 1.64 4.58
C THR A 14 -6.33 1.85 5.08
N LEU A 15 -5.34 1.54 4.26
CA LEU A 15 -3.92 1.77 4.54
C LEU A 15 -3.64 3.24 4.86
N ARG A 16 -4.17 4.17 4.07
CA ARG A 16 -4.03 5.61 4.32
C ARG A 16 -4.60 6.01 5.68
N LYS A 17 -5.79 5.53 6.04
CA LYS A 17 -6.43 5.81 7.33
C LYS A 17 -5.60 5.26 8.49
N VAL A 18 -5.14 4.01 8.38
CA VAL A 18 -4.30 3.36 9.39
C VAL A 18 -2.99 4.12 9.57
N LEU A 19 -2.22 4.35 8.49
CA LEU A 19 -0.94 5.06 8.54
C LEU A 19 -1.10 6.47 9.15
N ASN A 20 -2.08 7.25 8.72
CA ASN A 20 -2.32 8.58 9.27
C ASN A 20 -2.75 8.54 10.75
N SER A 21 -3.42 7.48 11.18
CA SER A 21 -3.74 7.25 12.59
C SER A 21 -2.50 6.94 13.41
N VAL A 22 -1.67 6.00 12.97
CA VAL A 22 -0.50 5.53 13.74
C VAL A 22 0.69 6.47 13.66
N LYS A 23 0.81 7.35 12.66
CA LYS A 23 1.87 8.37 12.62
C LYS A 23 1.76 9.42 13.73
N ASN A 24 0.56 9.66 14.25
CA ASN A 24 0.36 10.62 15.32
C ASN A 24 0.78 10.02 16.68
N PRO A 25 1.76 10.62 17.39
CA PRO A 25 2.26 10.06 18.65
C PRO A 25 1.21 10.01 19.76
N ARG A 26 0.25 10.95 19.78
CA ARG A 26 -0.83 10.97 20.77
C ARG A 26 -1.81 9.81 20.54
N ARG A 27 -2.11 9.51 19.28
CA ARG A 27 -2.96 8.36 18.92
C ARG A 27 -2.28 7.04 19.25
N ARG A 28 -0.96 6.91 19.02
CA ARG A 28 -0.19 5.74 19.48
C ARG A 28 -0.21 5.59 21.00
N ALA A 29 -0.07 6.70 21.74
CA ALA A 29 -0.16 6.66 23.21
C ALA A 29 -1.52 6.12 23.68
N ILE A 30 -2.62 6.51 23.02
CA ILE A 30 -3.95 5.93 23.31
C ILE A 30 -3.97 4.43 23.01
N LEU A 31 -3.45 3.99 21.86
CA LEU A 31 -3.41 2.55 21.52
C LEU A 31 -2.65 1.74 22.57
N LEU A 32 -1.51 2.24 23.06
CA LEU A 32 -0.75 1.61 24.14
C LEU A 32 -1.53 1.56 25.46
N ILE A 33 -2.21 2.65 25.83
CA ILE A 33 -3.07 2.69 27.02
C ILE A 33 -4.20 1.65 26.90
N LEU A 34 -4.82 1.53 25.72
CA LEU A 34 -5.91 0.58 25.50
C LEU A 34 -5.43 -0.89 25.48
N LYS A 35 -4.18 -1.15 25.08
CA LYS A 35 -3.53 -2.47 25.18
C LYS A 35 -3.38 -2.92 26.63
N GLU A 36 -3.15 -1.98 27.55
CA GLU A 36 -2.89 -2.27 28.96
C GLU A 36 -4.17 -2.48 29.78
N TYR A 37 -5.25 -1.73 29.49
CA TYR A 37 -6.41 -1.64 30.41
C TYR A 37 -7.75 -2.14 29.87
N ASN A 38 -7.81 -2.76 28.68
CA ASN A 38 -9.02 -3.39 28.10
C ASN A 38 -10.36 -2.68 28.44
N GLY A 39 -10.74 -1.68 27.64
CA GLY A 39 -12.04 -1.01 27.79
C GLY A 39 -12.00 0.16 28.77
N LEU A 40 -11.80 1.38 28.26
CA LEU A 40 -11.70 2.59 29.08
C LEU A 40 -12.74 3.63 28.69
N THR A 41 -13.21 4.42 29.66
CA THR A 41 -14.02 5.62 29.39
C THR A 41 -13.14 6.77 28.87
N LEU A 42 -13.78 7.80 28.33
CA LEU A 42 -13.10 9.00 27.86
C LEU A 42 -12.36 9.73 28.98
N GLU A 43 -12.94 9.73 30.19
CA GLU A 43 -12.36 10.25 31.43
C GLU A 43 -11.02 9.57 31.73
N THR A 44 -11.02 8.23 31.79
CA THR A 44 -9.82 7.48 32.15
C THR A 44 -8.73 7.60 31.08
N ILE A 45 -9.11 7.63 29.80
CA ILE A 45 -8.16 7.89 28.70
C ILE A 45 -7.52 9.26 28.85
N GLN A 46 -8.30 10.30 29.16
CA GLN A 46 -7.79 11.65 29.36
C GLN A 46 -6.78 11.70 30.52
N ASP A 47 -7.08 11.07 31.65
CA ASP A 47 -6.20 11.10 32.82
C ASP A 47 -4.91 10.32 32.58
N LYS A 48 -4.97 9.16 31.91
CA LYS A 48 -3.77 8.40 31.51
C LYS A 48 -2.92 9.18 30.49
N LEU A 49 -3.54 9.94 29.59
CA LEU A 49 -2.83 10.83 28.67
C LEU A 49 -2.13 11.99 29.37
N LYS A 50 -2.77 12.63 30.36
CA LYS A 50 -2.14 13.65 31.20
C LYS A 50 -0.88 13.11 31.90
N GLY A 51 -0.96 11.88 32.42
CA GLY A 51 0.19 11.18 33.02
C GLY A 51 1.35 10.95 32.05
N LYS A 52 1.11 10.97 30.73
CA LYS A 52 2.12 10.90 29.66
C LYS A 52 2.50 12.28 29.10
N GLY A 53 2.09 13.37 29.74
CA GLY A 53 2.37 14.75 29.33
C GLY A 53 1.44 15.32 28.25
N PHE A 54 0.33 14.65 27.93
CA PHE A 54 -0.64 15.11 26.93
C PHE A 54 -1.88 15.74 27.59
N TYR A 55 -1.86 17.05 27.73
CA TYR A 55 -2.95 17.82 28.34
C TYR A 55 -3.91 18.35 27.27
N HIS A 56 -5.01 17.64 27.05
CA HIS A 56 -6.04 18.04 26.09
C HIS A 56 -7.45 17.85 26.66
N SER A 57 -8.39 18.63 26.14
CA SER A 57 -9.81 18.49 26.48
C SER A 57 -10.37 17.15 26.01
N LYS A 58 -11.44 16.66 26.66
CA LYS A 58 -12.17 15.46 26.23
C LYS A 58 -12.65 15.58 24.79
N SER A 59 -13.18 16.75 24.41
CA SER A 59 -13.62 17.04 23.04
C SER A 59 -12.48 16.90 22.03
N THR A 60 -11.29 17.42 22.34
CA THR A 60 -10.10 17.25 21.49
C THR A 60 -9.69 15.78 21.39
N ILE A 61 -9.69 15.05 22.51
CA ILE A 61 -9.34 13.63 22.52
C ILE A 61 -10.32 12.83 21.66
N GLU A 62 -11.61 13.05 21.82
CA GLU A 62 -12.64 12.34 21.08
C GLU A 62 -12.58 12.64 19.58
N THR A 63 -12.52 13.92 19.19
CA THR A 63 -12.60 14.34 17.79
C THR A 63 -11.28 14.17 17.04
N CYS A 64 -10.15 14.54 17.65
CA CYS A 64 -8.85 14.55 16.97
C CYS A 64 -8.06 13.23 17.13
N TYR A 65 -8.33 12.44 18.16
CA TYR A 65 -7.56 11.22 18.44
C TYR A 65 -8.39 9.94 18.32
N LEU A 66 -9.49 9.80 19.04
CA LEU A 66 -10.32 8.60 19.03
C LEU A 66 -11.10 8.43 17.73
N SER A 67 -11.74 9.47 17.21
CA SER A 67 -12.52 9.37 15.97
C SER A 67 -11.67 8.89 14.78
N PRO A 68 -10.43 9.38 14.55
CA PRO A 68 -9.54 8.81 13.53
C PRO A 68 -9.14 7.36 13.78
N LEU A 69 -8.90 6.96 15.03
CA LEU A 69 -8.60 5.57 15.38
C LEU A 69 -9.79 4.64 15.08
N ILE A 70 -11.01 5.07 15.40
CA ILE A 70 -12.25 4.35 15.09
C ILE A 70 -12.48 4.27 13.58
N ARG A 71 -12.30 5.38 12.85
CA ARG A 71 -12.42 5.42 11.36
C ARG A 71 -11.39 4.52 10.67
N ALA A 72 -10.21 4.37 11.26
CA ALA A 72 -9.17 3.44 10.81
C ALA A 72 -9.41 2.00 11.27
N LYS A 73 -10.52 1.73 11.97
CA LYS A 73 -10.87 0.42 12.54
C LYS A 73 -9.81 -0.13 13.50
N LEU A 74 -9.06 0.74 14.19
CA LEU A 74 -8.05 0.35 15.18
C LEU A 74 -8.63 0.29 16.59
N VAL A 75 -9.65 1.11 16.87
CA VAL A 75 -10.35 1.19 18.17
C VAL A 75 -11.83 0.95 17.95
N VAL A 76 -12.47 0.26 18.90
CA VAL A 76 -13.92 0.08 18.95
C VAL A 76 -14.49 0.90 20.11
N LYS A 77 -15.66 1.51 19.90
CA LYS A 77 -16.46 2.15 20.96
C LYS A 77 -17.67 1.26 21.25
N LYS A 78 -17.79 0.75 22.48
CA LYS A 78 -18.94 -0.01 23.00
C LYS A 78 -19.59 0.82 24.11
N GLY A 79 -20.71 1.47 23.83
CA GLY A 79 -21.31 2.44 24.75
C GLY A 79 -20.35 3.59 25.07
N GLN A 80 -19.96 3.72 26.33
CA GLN A 80 -18.99 4.72 26.80
C GLN A 80 -17.54 4.21 26.86
N LEU A 81 -17.33 2.92 26.59
CA LEU A 81 -16.02 2.28 26.66
C LEU A 81 -15.35 2.23 25.29
N TYR A 82 -14.04 2.45 25.27
CA TYR A 82 -13.17 2.30 24.11
C TYR A 82 -12.20 1.15 24.36
N SER A 83 -12.04 0.27 23.38
CA SER A 83 -11.08 -0.85 23.42
C SER A 83 -10.30 -0.96 22.12
N LEU A 84 -9.17 -1.68 22.14
CA LEU A 84 -8.54 -2.08 20.89
C LEU A 84 -9.47 -3.01 20.10
N SER A 85 -9.33 -2.97 18.78
CA SER A 85 -9.86 -3.99 17.88
C SER A 85 -8.78 -5.03 17.59
N SER A 86 -9.15 -6.18 17.03
CA SER A 86 -8.17 -7.18 16.56
C SER A 86 -7.18 -6.58 15.55
N LEU A 87 -7.64 -5.76 14.60
CA LEU A 87 -6.74 -5.03 13.69
C LEU A 87 -5.83 -4.06 14.46
N GLY A 88 -6.40 -3.35 15.45
CA GLY A 88 -5.66 -2.45 16.33
C GLY A 88 -4.52 -3.13 17.08
N GLU A 89 -4.75 -4.32 17.62
CA GLU A 89 -3.74 -5.12 18.32
C GLU A 89 -2.61 -5.57 17.38
N LYS A 90 -2.96 -6.15 16.22
CA LYS A 90 -1.98 -6.58 15.20
C LYS A 90 -1.11 -5.43 14.73
N ILE A 91 -1.74 -4.30 14.39
CA ILE A 91 -1.03 -3.09 13.95
C ILE A 91 -0.18 -2.52 15.07
N LEU A 92 -0.71 -2.43 16.30
CA LEU A 92 0.05 -1.90 17.43
C LEU A 92 1.31 -2.73 17.70
N THR A 93 1.19 -4.06 17.63
CA THR A 93 2.32 -4.99 17.81
C THR A 93 3.40 -4.77 16.75
N GLU A 94 3.02 -4.55 15.50
CA GLU A 94 4.00 -4.31 14.43
C GLU A 94 4.68 -2.94 14.55
N ILE A 95 3.96 -1.91 15.00
CA ILE A 95 4.52 -0.54 15.10
C ILE A 95 5.22 -0.28 16.45
N GLU A 96 5.14 -1.20 17.40
CA GLU A 96 5.73 -1.04 18.73
C GLU A 96 7.27 -1.01 18.59
N GLY A 97 7.90 0.03 19.13
CA GLY A 97 9.34 0.25 18.97
C GLY A 97 9.77 0.85 17.62
N PHE A 98 8.86 1.06 16.67
CA PHE A 98 9.20 1.75 15.41
C PHE A 98 9.20 3.27 15.58
N GLU A 99 10.35 3.88 15.31
CA GLU A 99 10.49 5.34 15.27
C GLU A 99 10.15 5.88 13.88
N TRP A 100 9.08 6.69 13.82
CA TRP A 100 8.66 7.31 12.57
C TRP A 100 9.63 8.40 12.13
N PRO A 101 10.24 8.30 10.93
CA PRO A 101 11.14 9.32 10.45
C PRO A 101 10.40 10.64 10.23
N PRO A 102 11.04 11.80 10.48
CA PRO A 102 10.41 13.11 10.33
C PRO A 102 9.75 13.33 8.95
N GLU A 103 10.36 12.79 7.89
CA GLU A 103 9.88 12.84 6.52
C GLU A 103 8.50 12.19 6.33
N LEU A 104 8.23 11.12 7.09
CA LEU A 104 6.96 10.39 7.04
C LEU A 104 6.00 10.77 8.17
N SER A 105 6.47 11.38 9.26
CA SER A 105 5.66 11.70 10.45
C SER A 105 4.43 12.59 10.19
N LYS A 106 4.40 13.33 9.08
CA LYS A 106 3.32 14.26 8.75
C LYS A 106 2.07 13.51 8.24
N ILE A 107 0.91 13.91 8.76
CA ILE A 107 -0.40 13.42 8.30
C ILE A 107 -0.67 14.05 6.92
N ARG A 108 -0.80 13.21 5.89
CA ARG A 108 -0.92 13.63 4.48
C ARG A 108 -1.78 12.63 3.69
N LYS A 109 -1.79 12.75 2.36
CA LYS A 109 -2.40 11.78 1.44
C LYS A 109 -1.67 10.42 1.40
N CYS A 110 -0.56 10.29 2.11
CA CYS A 110 0.32 9.12 2.20
C CYS A 110 1.00 8.73 0.87
N TYR A 111 1.31 9.70 0.02
CA TYR A 111 1.99 9.40 -1.26
C TYR A 111 3.44 8.98 -1.05
N GLU A 112 4.08 9.52 -0.02
CA GLU A 112 5.43 9.15 0.40
C GLU A 112 5.51 7.67 0.75
N GLU A 113 4.61 7.18 1.61
CA GLU A 113 4.55 5.79 2.04
C GLU A 113 4.18 4.86 0.88
N LEU A 114 3.19 5.24 0.07
CA LEU A 114 2.81 4.45 -1.10
C LEU A 114 3.96 4.31 -2.11
N LEU A 115 4.75 5.37 -2.32
CA LEU A 115 5.90 5.31 -3.19
C LEU A 115 7.00 4.39 -2.64
N LEU A 116 7.27 4.45 -1.33
CA LEU A 116 8.24 3.56 -0.70
C LEU A 116 7.83 2.09 -0.84
N ILE A 117 6.57 1.77 -0.53
CA ILE A 117 6.02 0.42 -0.71
C ILE A 117 6.15 -0.04 -2.17
N ALA A 118 5.78 0.80 -3.13
CA ALA A 118 5.83 0.45 -4.55
C ALA A 118 7.26 0.18 -5.04
N LEU A 119 8.23 0.94 -4.54
CA LEU A 119 9.65 0.77 -4.87
C LEU A 119 10.30 -0.47 -4.25
N ASN A 120 9.61 -1.19 -3.36
CA ASN A 120 10.14 -2.43 -2.79
C ASN A 120 10.38 -3.52 -3.83
N ASN A 121 9.59 -3.47 -4.91
CA ASN A 121 9.58 -4.44 -6.00
C ASN A 121 10.61 -4.15 -7.10
N GLY A 122 11.30 -3.02 -6.97
CA GLY A 122 12.34 -2.62 -7.91
C GLY A 122 12.21 -1.15 -8.32
N PRO A 123 13.14 -0.70 -9.17
CA PRO A 123 13.20 0.69 -9.57
C PRO A 123 11.99 1.10 -10.42
N LEU A 124 11.46 2.31 -10.20
CA LEU A 124 10.33 2.86 -10.94
C LEU A 124 10.71 4.12 -11.71
N THR A 125 10.11 4.33 -12.87
CA THR A 125 10.23 5.59 -13.62
C THR A 125 9.21 6.62 -13.15
N PHE A 126 9.38 7.89 -13.55
CA PHE A 126 8.37 8.92 -13.31
C PHE A 126 7.00 8.55 -13.91
N LYS A 127 6.96 7.85 -15.05
CA LYS A 127 5.72 7.41 -15.69
C LYS A 127 5.02 6.35 -14.85
N ASP A 128 5.77 5.41 -14.27
CA ASP A 128 5.22 4.36 -13.41
C ASP A 128 4.65 4.97 -12.12
N ILE A 129 5.37 5.92 -11.53
CA ILE A 129 4.90 6.65 -10.33
C ILE A 129 3.60 7.42 -10.63
N ALA A 130 3.47 7.98 -11.84
CA ALA A 130 2.29 8.71 -12.26
C ALA A 130 1.02 7.85 -12.41
N LEU A 131 1.13 6.52 -12.34
CA LEU A 131 -0.03 5.62 -12.35
C LEU A 131 -0.83 5.68 -11.04
N PHE A 132 -0.20 6.06 -9.92
CA PHE A 132 -0.83 6.03 -8.60
C PHE A 132 -0.64 7.31 -7.77
N ILE A 133 0.29 8.20 -8.17
CA ILE A 133 0.46 9.53 -7.59
C ILE A 133 0.15 10.59 -8.66
N PRO A 134 -0.68 11.61 -8.34
CA PRO A 134 -0.94 12.71 -9.26
C PRO A 134 0.36 13.37 -9.74
N ARG A 135 0.49 13.59 -11.06
CA ARG A 135 1.73 14.10 -11.70
C ARG A 135 2.28 15.38 -11.05
N ASN A 136 1.38 16.27 -10.64
CA ASN A 136 1.72 17.54 -9.98
C ASN A 136 2.27 17.37 -8.54
N GLU A 137 2.11 16.20 -7.92
CA GLU A 137 2.62 15.90 -6.58
C GLU A 137 3.94 15.14 -6.59
N ILE A 138 4.26 14.41 -7.68
CA ILE A 138 5.41 13.49 -7.74
C ILE A 138 6.71 14.19 -7.33
N SER A 139 7.04 15.33 -7.93
CA SER A 139 8.28 16.05 -7.61
C SER A 139 8.37 16.45 -6.13
N ARG A 140 7.24 16.82 -5.51
CA ARG A 140 7.17 17.17 -4.08
C ARG A 140 7.36 15.94 -3.20
N VAL A 141 6.70 14.83 -3.55
CA VAL A 141 6.81 13.55 -2.83
C VAL A 141 8.26 13.08 -2.85
N ILE A 142 8.87 12.96 -4.04
CA ILE A 142 10.26 12.54 -4.19
C ILE A 142 11.21 13.51 -3.47
N GLY A 143 10.94 14.82 -3.49
CA GLY A 143 11.71 15.81 -2.76
C GLY A 143 11.71 15.58 -1.24
N ARG A 144 10.55 15.23 -0.65
CA ARG A 144 10.42 14.98 0.79
C ARG A 144 11.10 13.70 1.25
N ILE A 145 11.02 12.63 0.47
CA ILE A 145 11.64 11.34 0.82
C ILE A 145 12.99 11.11 0.15
N LYS A 146 13.65 12.17 -0.33
CA LYS A 146 14.91 12.07 -1.08
C LYS A 146 15.99 11.26 -0.36
N LYS A 147 16.04 11.31 0.98
CA LYS A 147 16.97 10.52 1.81
C LYS A 147 16.81 9.00 1.63
N PHE A 148 15.60 8.55 1.35
CA PHE A 148 15.26 7.13 1.19
C PHE A 148 15.37 6.64 -0.25
N LEU A 149 15.72 7.53 -1.19
CA LEU A 149 15.71 7.26 -2.62
C LEU A 149 17.10 7.43 -3.25
N MET A 150 17.44 6.46 -4.09
CA MET A 150 18.51 6.57 -5.08
C MET A 150 17.90 6.93 -6.43
N ARG A 151 18.56 7.80 -7.17
CA ARG A 151 18.19 8.16 -8.54
C ARG A 151 19.25 7.63 -9.49
N SER A 152 18.83 6.93 -10.55
CA SER A 152 19.74 6.67 -11.66
C SER A 152 20.13 8.00 -12.32
N LYS A 153 21.31 8.04 -12.94
CA LYS A 153 21.72 9.19 -13.74
C LYS A 153 20.98 9.13 -15.08
N ASP A 154 20.44 10.26 -15.54
CA ASP A 154 19.96 10.38 -16.92
C ASP A 154 21.17 10.17 -17.84
N ARG A 155 21.15 9.07 -18.59
CA ARG A 155 22.24 8.66 -19.46
C ARG A 155 21.68 8.33 -20.83
N VAL A 156 22.30 8.93 -21.83
CA VAL A 156 22.12 8.52 -23.23
C VAL A 156 23.04 7.34 -23.48
N TYR A 157 22.46 6.23 -23.91
CA TYR A 157 23.16 5.04 -24.33
C TYR A 157 23.24 5.03 -25.86
N TYR A 158 24.35 4.50 -26.36
CA TYR A 158 24.58 4.28 -27.78
C TYR A 158 24.81 2.80 -28.05
N PHE A 159 24.33 2.35 -29.19
CA PHE A 159 24.52 0.98 -29.70
C PHE A 159 24.69 1.01 -31.22
N VAL A 160 25.32 -0.02 -31.76
CA VAL A 160 25.51 -0.15 -33.21
C VAL A 160 24.19 -0.56 -33.85
N SER A 161 23.66 0.25 -34.78
CA SER A 161 22.38 0.01 -35.46
C SER A 161 22.54 -0.56 -36.86
N SER A 162 23.71 -0.41 -37.48
CA SER A 162 23.99 -0.92 -38.82
C SER A 162 25.38 -1.53 -38.91
N PRO A 163 25.54 -2.71 -39.54
CA PRO A 163 26.84 -3.29 -39.84
C PRO A 163 27.53 -2.62 -41.05
N LEU A 164 26.86 -1.69 -41.75
CA LEU A 164 27.40 -1.01 -42.92
C LEU A 164 28.35 0.13 -42.49
N TYR A 165 29.63 -0.07 -42.74
CA TYR A 165 30.69 0.90 -42.48
C TYR A 165 30.92 1.75 -43.73
N GLY A 166 30.16 2.84 -43.87
CA GLY A 166 30.51 3.88 -44.85
C GLY A 166 31.87 4.53 -44.52
N ASP A 167 32.15 5.71 -45.08
CA ASP A 167 33.37 6.50 -44.80
C ASP A 167 33.47 6.90 -43.32
N VAL A 168 33.96 5.99 -42.48
CA VAL A 168 34.20 6.20 -41.05
C VAL A 168 35.64 6.65 -40.88
N SER A 169 35.84 7.88 -40.43
CA SER A 169 37.20 8.39 -40.19
C SER A 169 37.91 7.57 -39.09
N PRO A 170 39.26 7.56 -39.05
CA PRO A 170 40.00 6.83 -38.02
C PRO A 170 39.59 7.20 -36.59
N SER A 171 39.22 8.47 -36.38
CA SER A 171 38.73 8.96 -35.08
C SER A 171 37.30 8.50 -34.74
N GLU A 172 36.45 8.31 -35.75
CA GLU A 172 35.11 7.77 -35.56
C GLU A 172 35.17 6.26 -35.32
N ARG A 173 36.08 5.56 -36.00
CA ARG A 173 36.29 4.12 -35.86
C ARG A 173 36.64 3.75 -34.42
N LYS A 174 37.56 4.49 -33.78
CA LYS A 174 37.89 4.29 -32.35
C LYS A 174 36.70 4.45 -31.41
N VAL A 175 35.77 5.39 -31.67
CA VAL A 175 34.55 5.54 -30.86
C VAL A 175 33.55 4.42 -31.14
N LEU A 176 33.44 4.01 -32.41
CA LEU A 176 32.57 2.92 -32.84
C LEU A 176 33.00 1.57 -32.26
N ASP A 177 34.31 1.29 -32.24
CA ASP A 177 34.85 0.04 -31.71
C ASP A 177 34.58 -0.09 -30.20
N ILE A 178 34.72 1.01 -29.43
CA ILE A 178 34.33 1.05 -28.00
C ILE A 178 32.85 0.69 -27.80
N ILE A 179 31.95 1.18 -28.67
CA ILE A 179 30.52 0.86 -28.61
C ILE A 179 30.30 -0.60 -28.99
N ARG A 180 30.96 -1.08 -30.05
CA ARG A 180 30.82 -2.46 -30.53
C ARG A 180 31.26 -3.48 -29.48
N GLU A 181 32.41 -3.26 -28.84
CA GLU A 181 32.94 -4.14 -27.80
C GLU A 181 32.03 -4.20 -26.56
N ALA A 182 31.37 -3.09 -26.22
CA ALA A 182 30.47 -3.02 -25.08
C ALA A 182 29.02 -3.45 -25.40
N GLY A 183 28.65 -3.51 -26.68
CA GLY A 183 27.27 -3.67 -27.15
C GLY A 183 26.45 -2.40 -26.96
N GLU A 184 26.09 -2.13 -25.71
CA GLU A 184 25.39 -0.90 -25.27
C GLU A 184 26.23 -0.16 -24.23
N ILE A 185 26.47 1.13 -24.45
CA ILE A 185 27.36 1.90 -23.57
C ILE A 185 26.89 3.34 -23.37
N SER A 186 27.06 3.84 -22.15
CA SER A 186 26.64 5.20 -21.81
C SER A 186 27.64 6.24 -22.33
N THR A 187 27.15 7.44 -22.64
CA THR A 187 28.00 8.58 -23.05
C THR A 187 29.18 8.81 -22.10
N SER A 188 28.94 8.70 -20.79
CA SER A 188 29.99 8.88 -19.77
C SER A 188 31.08 7.82 -19.82
N GLU A 189 30.74 6.58 -20.16
CA GLU A 189 31.72 5.50 -20.28
C GLU A 189 32.51 5.62 -21.60
N ILE A 190 31.85 6.03 -22.68
CA ILE A 190 32.54 6.34 -23.95
C ILE A 190 33.57 7.44 -23.73
N ILE A 191 33.22 8.52 -23.03
CA ILE A 191 34.16 9.63 -22.74
C ILE A 191 35.36 9.15 -21.92
N LYS A 192 35.16 8.21 -20.99
CA LYS A 192 36.25 7.66 -20.15
C LYS A 192 37.18 6.74 -20.93
N LYS A 193 36.65 5.95 -21.86
CA LYS A 193 37.42 4.97 -22.66
C LYS A 193 38.07 5.59 -23.89
N ALA A 194 37.45 6.62 -24.47
CA ALA A 194 37.95 7.24 -25.69
C ALA A 194 39.21 8.07 -25.43
N PRO A 195 40.24 7.98 -26.29
CA PRO A 195 41.47 8.78 -26.17
C PRO A 195 41.27 10.24 -26.63
N PHE A 196 40.04 10.77 -26.52
CA PHE A 196 39.65 12.06 -27.08
C PHE A 196 39.05 12.97 -26.02
N LYS A 197 39.20 14.29 -26.21
CA LYS A 197 38.48 15.29 -25.41
C LYS A 197 36.97 15.10 -25.55
N THR A 198 36.22 15.40 -24.50
CA THR A 198 34.75 15.26 -24.43
C THR A 198 34.02 15.87 -25.63
N ARG A 199 34.39 17.08 -26.05
CA ARG A 199 33.81 17.75 -27.23
C ARG A 199 33.99 16.94 -28.52
N THR A 200 35.15 16.31 -28.70
CA THR A 200 35.44 15.48 -29.86
C THR A 200 34.58 14.22 -29.83
N VAL A 201 34.46 13.55 -28.68
CA VAL A 201 33.57 12.39 -28.53
C VAL A 201 32.14 12.72 -28.95
N PHE A 202 31.58 13.83 -28.47
CA PHE A 202 30.24 14.28 -28.89
C PHE A 202 30.13 14.53 -30.40
N LYS A 203 31.15 15.16 -31.02
CA LYS A 203 31.16 15.39 -32.47
C LYS A 203 31.15 14.06 -33.24
N ARG A 204 31.90 13.06 -32.77
CA ARG A 204 31.97 11.73 -33.40
C ARG A 204 30.68 10.94 -33.22
N LEU A 205 30.08 10.97 -32.04
CA LEU A 205 28.77 10.36 -31.79
C LEU A 205 27.69 10.99 -32.68
N LYS A 206 27.69 12.32 -32.84
CA LYS A 206 26.77 13.02 -33.75
C LYS A 206 26.96 12.56 -35.21
N SER A 207 28.19 12.58 -35.70
CA SER A 207 28.51 12.16 -37.08
C SER A 207 28.16 10.68 -37.33
N LEU A 208 28.52 9.77 -36.43
CA LEU A 208 28.17 8.35 -36.53
C LEU A 208 26.65 8.12 -36.55
N LYS A 209 25.89 8.93 -35.80
CA LYS A 209 24.43 8.89 -35.77
C LYS A 209 23.81 9.47 -37.05
N GLU A 210 24.34 10.58 -37.57
CA GLU A 210 23.93 11.16 -38.87
C GLU A 210 24.17 10.18 -40.03
N LYS A 211 25.22 9.37 -39.94
CA LYS A 211 25.53 8.28 -40.88
C LYS A 211 24.67 7.02 -40.67
N GLY A 212 23.80 6.97 -39.66
CA GLY A 212 22.95 5.80 -39.36
C GLY A 212 23.68 4.56 -38.82
N ILE A 213 24.97 4.69 -38.48
CA ILE A 213 25.82 3.57 -38.04
C ILE A 213 25.53 3.21 -36.57
N ILE A 214 25.27 4.23 -35.76
CA ILE A 214 24.86 4.06 -34.37
C ILE A 214 23.49 4.70 -34.14
N ASN A 215 22.75 4.15 -33.20
CA ASN A 215 21.56 4.78 -32.68
C ASN A 215 21.72 5.03 -31.17
N SER A 216 20.79 5.79 -30.61
CA SER A 216 20.84 6.18 -29.21
C SER A 216 19.46 6.13 -28.59
N PHE A 217 19.36 5.68 -27.35
CA PHE A 217 18.16 5.85 -26.54
C PHE A 217 18.50 6.55 -25.23
N LYS A 218 17.50 7.27 -24.69
CA LYS A 218 17.59 7.85 -23.36
C LYS A 218 17.06 6.84 -22.36
N GLN A 219 17.91 6.41 -21.42
CA GLN A 219 17.42 5.59 -20.33
C GLN A 219 16.54 6.46 -19.43
N PRO A 220 15.30 6.05 -19.11
CA PRO A 220 14.45 6.84 -18.24
C PRO A 220 15.07 6.95 -16.84
N LEU A 221 14.82 8.08 -16.17
CA LEU A 221 15.19 8.25 -14.77
C LEU A 221 14.46 7.21 -13.93
N LEU A 222 15.24 6.38 -13.24
CA LEU A 222 14.77 5.35 -12.34
C LEU A 222 15.00 5.80 -10.90
N TYR A 223 14.00 5.58 -10.06
CA TYR A 223 14.07 5.75 -8.62
C TYR A 223 14.16 4.37 -7.99
N SER A 224 15.07 4.16 -7.06
CA SER A 224 15.19 2.93 -6.27
C SER A 224 15.36 3.28 -4.79
N LEU A 225 15.20 2.30 -3.90
CA LEU A 225 15.38 2.52 -2.46
C LEU A 225 16.86 2.55 -2.07
N THR A 226 17.21 3.39 -1.10
CA THR A 226 18.47 3.24 -0.32
C THR A 226 18.32 2.07 0.67
N PRO A 227 19.40 1.60 1.33
CA PRO A 227 19.28 0.61 2.40
C PRO A 227 18.35 1.04 3.54
N GLU A 228 18.37 2.33 3.91
CA GLU A 228 17.45 2.90 4.89
C GLU A 228 16.00 2.92 4.36
N GLY A 229 15.81 3.34 3.10
CA GLY A 229 14.51 3.31 2.44
C GLY A 229 13.93 1.90 2.34
N LYS A 230 14.79 0.88 2.15
CA LYS A 230 14.40 -0.53 2.13
C LYS A 230 13.86 -0.99 3.48
N LYS A 231 14.55 -0.68 4.59
CA LYS A 231 14.06 -0.99 5.95
C LYS A 231 12.68 -0.38 6.23
N ILE A 232 12.49 0.89 5.86
CA ILE A 232 11.21 1.58 6.04
C ILE A 232 10.13 0.95 5.16
N SER A 233 10.46 0.66 3.90
CA SER A 233 9.53 0.01 2.96
C SER A 233 9.09 -1.37 3.44
N ASP A 234 10.02 -2.19 3.93
CA ASP A 234 9.71 -3.52 4.46
C ASP A 234 8.80 -3.43 5.69
N PHE A 235 9.03 -2.44 6.58
CA PHE A 235 8.11 -2.15 7.69
C PHE A 235 6.70 -1.75 7.21
N LEU A 236 6.61 -0.85 6.24
CA LEU A 236 5.32 -0.41 5.67
C LEU A 236 4.58 -1.57 4.98
N LEU A 237 5.30 -2.51 4.37
CA LEU A 237 4.73 -3.69 3.75
C LEU A 237 4.09 -4.64 4.75
N LYS A 238 4.66 -4.80 5.95
CA LYS A 238 4.04 -5.62 7.00
C LYS A 238 2.70 -5.05 7.44
N ILE A 239 2.62 -3.73 7.63
CA ILE A 239 1.35 -3.03 7.89
C ILE A 239 0.36 -3.28 6.75
N ALA A 240 0.81 -3.16 5.50
CA ALA A 240 -0.04 -3.41 4.34
C ALA A 240 -0.52 -4.87 4.25
N SER A 241 0.31 -5.85 4.65
CA SER A 241 -0.05 -7.27 4.70
C SER A 241 -1.16 -7.53 5.72
N ILE A 242 -1.00 -7.02 6.94
CA ILE A 242 -2.02 -7.15 8.01
C ILE A 242 -3.38 -6.62 7.52
N ILE A 243 -3.38 -5.45 6.87
CA ILE A 243 -4.61 -4.86 6.33
C ILE A 243 -5.17 -5.70 5.18
N ARG A 244 -4.31 -6.25 4.31
CA ARG A 244 -4.73 -7.09 3.19
C ARG A 244 -5.39 -8.38 3.67
N GLU A 245 -4.79 -9.06 4.65
CA GLU A 245 -5.35 -10.26 5.27
C GLU A 245 -6.71 -9.96 5.89
N GLU A 246 -6.82 -8.85 6.61
CA GLU A 246 -8.05 -8.41 7.25
C GLU A 246 -9.18 -8.08 6.25
N GLU A 247 -8.87 -7.48 5.10
CA GLU A 247 -9.87 -7.24 4.04
C GLU A 247 -10.20 -8.54 3.28
N LYS A 248 -9.21 -9.43 3.06
CA LYS A 248 -9.43 -10.75 2.43
C LYS A 248 -10.35 -11.62 3.28
N ALA A 249 -10.15 -11.66 4.59
CA ALA A 249 -10.99 -12.38 5.54
C ALA A 249 -12.45 -11.90 5.50
N LYS A 250 -12.67 -10.59 5.32
CA LYS A 250 -14.02 -10.02 5.19
C LYS A 250 -14.72 -10.45 3.92
N GLU A 251 -14.01 -10.48 2.80
CA GLU A 251 -14.57 -10.97 1.54
C GLU A 251 -14.81 -12.48 1.57
N GLU A 252 -13.91 -13.26 2.17
CA GLU A 252 -14.12 -14.70 2.39
C GLU A 252 -15.35 -14.96 3.25
N LEU A 253 -15.51 -14.25 4.38
CA LEU A 253 -16.69 -14.37 5.23
C LEU A 253 -17.99 -14.04 4.47
N LYS A 254 -17.99 -13.00 3.63
CA LYS A 254 -19.16 -12.67 2.79
C LYS A 254 -19.50 -13.82 1.85
N ASN A 255 -18.51 -14.41 1.19
CA ASN A 255 -18.72 -15.53 0.28
C ASN A 255 -19.26 -16.75 1.03
N VAL A 256 -18.70 -17.08 2.19
CA VAL A 256 -19.20 -18.18 3.04
C VAL A 256 -20.67 -17.96 3.44
N ILE A 257 -21.04 -16.73 3.81
CA ILE A 257 -22.44 -16.40 4.13
C ILE A 257 -23.34 -16.52 2.89
N ILE A 258 -22.87 -16.09 1.73
CA ILE A 258 -23.62 -16.23 0.46
C ILE A 258 -23.83 -17.71 0.13
N ASP A 259 -22.77 -18.52 0.13
CA ASP A 259 -22.85 -19.95 -0.19
C ASP A 259 -23.75 -20.68 0.80
N TYR A 260 -23.65 -20.35 2.09
CA TYR A 260 -24.51 -20.92 3.14
C TYR A 260 -25.99 -20.59 2.90
N LEU A 261 -26.32 -19.31 2.67
CA LEU A 261 -27.71 -18.90 2.42
C LEU A 261 -28.24 -19.37 1.06
N PHE A 262 -27.37 -19.59 0.07
CA PHE A 262 -27.76 -20.13 -1.24
C PHE A 262 -28.23 -21.58 -1.15
N ASN A 263 -27.59 -22.37 -0.30
CA ASN A 263 -27.91 -23.79 -0.11
C ASN A 263 -29.10 -24.02 0.83
N LYS A 264 -29.61 -22.98 1.50
CA LYS A 264 -30.79 -23.07 2.38
C LYS A 264 -32.05 -22.78 1.56
N SER A 265 -33.01 -23.69 1.63
CA SER A 265 -34.30 -23.60 0.93
C SER A 265 -35.28 -22.63 1.61
N GLU A 266 -35.08 -22.36 2.90
CA GLU A 266 -35.94 -21.51 3.73
C GLU A 266 -35.13 -20.36 4.35
N PRO A 267 -35.79 -19.26 4.76
CA PRO A 267 -35.14 -18.18 5.49
C PRO A 267 -34.46 -18.69 6.77
N VAL A 268 -33.20 -18.34 6.95
CA VAL A 268 -32.36 -18.79 8.07
C VAL A 268 -32.52 -17.86 9.27
N SER A 269 -32.71 -18.42 10.46
CA SER A 269 -32.81 -17.60 11.67
C SER A 269 -31.48 -16.90 12.03
N GLU A 270 -31.54 -15.87 12.89
CA GLU A 270 -30.31 -15.18 13.35
C GLU A 270 -29.35 -16.13 14.08
N ILE A 271 -29.91 -17.02 14.91
CA ILE A 271 -29.13 -17.99 15.70
C ILE A 271 -28.46 -18.99 14.77
N GLU A 272 -29.21 -19.56 13.83
CA GLU A 272 -28.71 -20.54 12.87
C GLU A 272 -27.61 -19.95 11.98
N LEU A 273 -27.77 -18.70 11.52
CA LEU A 273 -26.73 -18.01 10.74
C LEU A 273 -25.44 -17.79 11.57
N ILE A 274 -25.57 -17.48 12.86
CA ILE A 274 -24.43 -17.31 13.76
C ILE A 274 -23.75 -18.65 14.00
N GLU A 275 -24.49 -19.66 14.47
CA GLU A 275 -23.93 -20.93 14.93
C GLU A 275 -23.41 -21.81 13.80
N GLU A 276 -24.13 -21.90 12.67
CA GLU A 276 -23.76 -22.83 11.59
C GLU A 276 -22.78 -22.22 10.57
N CYS A 277 -22.73 -20.89 10.45
CA CYS A 277 -21.94 -20.23 9.40
C CYS A 277 -20.86 -19.30 9.96
N ILE A 278 -21.25 -18.33 10.79
CA ILE A 278 -20.33 -17.24 11.15
C ILE A 278 -19.36 -17.63 12.27
N SER A 279 -19.85 -18.29 13.32
CA SER A 279 -19.01 -18.75 14.44
C SER A 279 -17.91 -19.72 13.98
N PRO A 280 -18.18 -20.75 13.14
CA PRO A 280 -17.14 -21.63 12.63
C PRO A 280 -16.06 -20.89 11.83
N PHE A 281 -16.44 -19.87 11.06
CA PHE A 281 -15.47 -19.03 10.34
C PHE A 281 -14.56 -18.26 11.31
N PHE A 282 -15.14 -17.67 12.34
CA PHE A 282 -14.41 -16.89 13.33
C PHE A 282 -13.44 -17.74 14.16
N GLU A 283 -13.88 -18.91 14.59
CA GLU A 283 -13.04 -19.87 15.32
C GLU A 283 -11.87 -20.37 14.46
N ASN A 284 -12.13 -20.66 13.18
CA ASN A 284 -11.09 -21.16 12.29
C ASN A 284 -10.09 -20.08 11.89
N TYR A 285 -10.56 -18.90 11.49
CA TYR A 285 -9.72 -17.84 10.92
C TYR A 285 -9.15 -16.89 11.97
N PHE A 286 -9.99 -16.42 12.90
CA PHE A 286 -9.60 -15.43 13.92
C PHE A 286 -9.21 -16.06 15.26
N LYS A 287 -9.37 -17.38 15.42
CA LYS A 287 -9.06 -18.13 16.65
C LYS A 287 -9.77 -17.58 17.89
N ARG A 288 -11.00 -17.08 17.71
CA ARG A 288 -11.86 -16.54 18.76
C ARG A 288 -13.33 -16.60 18.35
N PRO A 289 -14.29 -16.55 19.29
CA PRO A 289 -15.70 -16.43 18.94
C PRO A 289 -16.03 -15.07 18.30
N ILE A 290 -17.13 -15.03 17.57
CA ILE A 290 -17.71 -13.77 17.09
C ILE A 290 -18.32 -12.98 18.24
N GLU A 291 -18.04 -11.68 18.28
CA GLU A 291 -18.66 -10.77 19.24
C GLU A 291 -20.05 -10.33 18.75
N PRO A 292 -21.04 -10.12 19.65
CA PRO A 292 -22.38 -9.69 19.25
C PRO A 292 -22.40 -8.42 18.39
N ASP A 293 -21.55 -7.44 18.70
CA ASP A 293 -21.42 -6.20 17.94
C ASP A 293 -20.84 -6.40 16.54
N GLU A 294 -19.97 -7.41 16.36
CA GLU A 294 -19.40 -7.75 15.05
C GLU A 294 -20.46 -8.38 14.16
N PHE A 295 -21.26 -9.29 14.72
CA PHE A 295 -22.39 -9.86 13.99
C PHE A 295 -23.35 -8.77 13.52
N GLN A 296 -23.74 -7.83 14.40
CA GLN A 296 -24.63 -6.73 14.01
C GLN A 296 -24.01 -5.85 12.90
N LYS A 297 -22.69 -5.66 12.90
CA LYS A 297 -22.00 -4.94 11.80
C LYS A 297 -22.02 -5.73 10.50
N ILE A 298 -21.68 -7.02 10.52
CA ILE A 298 -21.72 -7.90 9.35
C ILE A 298 -23.13 -7.89 8.75
N LYS A 299 -24.15 -8.11 9.59
CA LYS A 299 -25.57 -8.04 9.18
C LYS A 299 -25.92 -6.71 8.52
N ARG A 300 -25.55 -5.57 9.13
CA ARG A 300 -25.81 -4.24 8.56
C ARG A 300 -25.09 -4.03 7.24
N GLU A 301 -23.85 -4.50 7.11
CA GLU A 301 -23.09 -4.41 5.86
C GLU A 301 -23.75 -5.24 4.75
N LEU A 302 -24.12 -6.50 5.03
CA LEU A 302 -24.79 -7.39 4.09
C LEU A 302 -26.16 -6.85 3.63
N LYS A 303 -26.95 -6.28 4.55
CA LYS A 303 -28.21 -5.61 4.22
C LYS A 303 -27.98 -4.37 3.37
N LYS A 304 -26.99 -3.54 3.74
CA LYS A 304 -26.66 -2.30 3.01
C LYS A 304 -26.14 -2.58 1.60
N SER A 305 -25.40 -3.68 1.41
CA SER A 305 -24.98 -4.14 0.08
C SER A 305 -26.09 -4.87 -0.69
N GLY A 306 -27.27 -5.04 -0.08
CA GLY A 306 -28.41 -5.71 -0.69
C GLY A 306 -28.26 -7.23 -0.83
N ILE A 307 -27.24 -7.84 -0.21
CA ILE A 307 -26.92 -9.28 -0.34
C ILE A 307 -28.00 -10.11 0.35
N ILE A 308 -28.43 -9.69 1.55
CA ILE A 308 -29.44 -10.37 2.34
C ILE A 308 -30.69 -9.52 2.52
N THR A 309 -31.84 -10.17 2.57
CA THR A 309 -33.15 -9.60 2.92
C THR A 309 -33.74 -10.30 4.14
N GLY A 310 -34.84 -9.78 4.68
CA GLY A 310 -35.49 -10.33 5.87
C GLY A 310 -35.03 -9.69 7.18
N ASP A 311 -35.51 -10.21 8.30
CA ASP A 311 -35.32 -9.69 9.64
C ASP A 311 -35.25 -10.84 10.68
N PRO A 312 -34.95 -10.56 11.96
CA PRO A 312 -34.82 -11.61 12.98
C PRO A 312 -36.06 -12.49 13.15
N TYR A 313 -37.25 -12.02 12.75
CA TYR A 313 -38.51 -12.74 12.88
C TYR A 313 -38.87 -13.50 11.60
N SER A 314 -38.60 -12.93 10.43
CA SER A 314 -38.87 -13.57 9.13
C SER A 314 -37.78 -14.54 8.67
N GLY A 315 -36.62 -14.53 9.34
CA GLY A 315 -35.39 -15.16 8.86
C GLY A 315 -34.73 -14.35 7.75
N TYR A 316 -33.45 -14.65 7.51
CA TYR A 316 -32.60 -14.03 6.50
C TYR A 316 -32.46 -14.95 5.28
N GLN A 317 -32.54 -14.34 4.09
CA GLN A 317 -32.35 -15.05 2.82
C GLN A 317 -31.59 -14.19 1.82
N LEU A 318 -30.98 -14.81 0.82
CA LEU A 318 -30.34 -14.08 -0.26
C LEU A 318 -31.35 -13.26 -1.06
N ASN A 319 -30.94 -12.06 -1.45
CA ASN A 319 -31.67 -11.29 -2.43
C ASN A 319 -31.50 -11.94 -3.83
N LYS A 320 -32.57 -12.54 -4.34
CA LYS A 320 -32.58 -13.29 -5.60
C LYS A 320 -32.21 -12.44 -6.84
N GLU A 321 -32.35 -11.12 -6.76
CA GLU A 321 -31.94 -10.20 -7.84
C GLU A 321 -30.42 -10.14 -8.05
N LEU A 322 -29.62 -10.44 -7.02
CA LEU A 322 -28.15 -10.46 -7.10
C LEU A 322 -27.60 -11.77 -7.71
N LEU A 323 -28.40 -12.85 -7.77
CA LEU A 323 -28.00 -14.13 -8.37
C LEU A 323 -27.71 -14.01 -9.88
N GLN A 324 -28.22 -12.99 -10.56
CA GLN A 324 -27.89 -12.72 -11.97
C GLN A 324 -26.47 -12.15 -12.17
N LYS A 325 -25.79 -11.68 -11.11
CA LYS A 325 -24.45 -11.05 -11.17
C LYS A 325 -23.31 -11.94 -10.69
N TYR A 326 -23.59 -13.05 -10.01
CA TYR A 326 -22.60 -14.00 -9.51
C TYR A 326 -22.73 -15.32 -10.28
N PRO A 327 -21.87 -15.60 -11.28
CA PRO A 327 -21.80 -16.94 -11.82
C PRO A 327 -21.29 -17.86 -10.71
N LEU A 328 -22.14 -18.79 -10.28
CA LEU A 328 -21.80 -19.82 -9.32
C LEU A 328 -20.51 -20.54 -9.76
N PRO A 329 -19.64 -20.95 -8.82
CA PRO A 329 -18.57 -21.88 -9.14
C PRO A 329 -19.20 -23.12 -9.78
N LYS A 330 -18.75 -23.50 -10.97
CA LYS A 330 -19.07 -24.81 -11.53
C LYS A 330 -18.47 -25.85 -10.58
N THR A 331 -19.34 -26.54 -9.85
CA THR A 331 -19.00 -27.78 -9.16
C THR A 331 -18.66 -28.83 -10.22
N ASN A 332 -17.45 -29.38 -10.14
CA ASN A 332 -17.12 -30.69 -10.70
C ASN A 332 -17.00 -31.67 -9.54
#